data_AF-A0A3P6SDA3-F1
#
_entry.id   AF-A0A3P6SDA3-F1
#
_cell.length_a   1.000
_cell.length_b   1.000
_cell.length_c   1.000
_cell.angle_alpha   90.00
_cell.angle_beta   90.00
_cell.angle_gamma   90.00
#
_symmetry.space_group_name_H-M   'P 1'
#
loop_
_entity.id
_entity.type
_entity.pdbx_description
1 polymer ?
#
loop_
_entity_poly.entity_id
_entity_poly.type
_entity_poly.pdbx_seq_one_letter_code
_entity_poly.pdbx_strand_id
1 'polypeptide(L)'
;MIGFGVISKYHNFHASVFQVKALENDIEDLHGEFELDRLDYLETIRKQDQQIKLLQQIVDKIHPVLKKDCNYFNIEKIKREATWNEDQGKWTLPDLTILRTTLPNATPGISFPITSGGLVETFHDQQHMETADDLSKLRQVSILHCQTALHPSQRQMRINTNSSKIFF
;
A
#
# COMPACT_ATOMS: atom_id res chain seq x y z
N MET A 1 -7.45 40.41 -57.73
CA MET A 1 -7.97 39.38 -56.80
C MET A 1 -6.86 38.54 -56.15
N ILE A 2 -5.66 39.10 -55.90
CA ILE A 2 -4.52 38.32 -55.38
C ILE A 2 -4.46 38.36 -53.83
N GLY A 3 -5.05 39.37 -53.18
CA GLY A 3 -4.90 39.60 -51.73
C GLY A 3 -5.62 38.62 -50.79
N PHE A 4 -6.81 38.11 -51.14
CA PHE A 4 -7.61 37.28 -50.23
C PHE A 4 -6.97 35.91 -49.92
N GLY A 5 -6.36 35.26 -50.92
CA GLY A 5 -5.68 33.98 -50.74
C GLY A 5 -4.43 34.09 -49.87
N VAL A 6 -3.73 35.22 -49.94
CA VAL A 6 -2.51 35.46 -49.15
C VAL A 6 -2.86 35.74 -47.69
N ILE A 7 -3.88 36.57 -47.43
CA ILE A 7 -4.39 36.85 -46.07
C ILE A 7 -4.89 35.56 -45.40
N SER A 8 -5.64 34.72 -46.13
CA SER A 8 -6.11 33.43 -45.62
C SER A 8 -4.94 32.49 -45.26
N LYS A 9 -3.88 32.44 -46.07
CA LYS A 9 -2.68 31.65 -45.77
C LYS A 9 -1.92 32.18 -44.54
N TYR A 10 -1.81 33.50 -44.37
CA TYR A 10 -1.19 34.09 -43.17
C TYR A 10 -1.98 33.77 -41.89
N HIS A 11 -3.30 33.82 -41.93
CA HIS A 11 -4.16 33.47 -40.79
C HIS A 11 -3.99 31.99 -40.41
N ASN A 12 -4.02 31.08 -41.39
CA ASN A 12 -3.82 29.65 -41.15
C ASN A 12 -2.42 29.33 -40.61
N PHE A 13 -1.39 30.01 -41.13
CA PHE A 13 -0.02 29.87 -40.62
C PHE A 13 0.08 30.31 -39.15
N HIS A 14 -0.49 31.46 -38.80
CA HIS A 14 -0.44 31.96 -37.43
C HIS A 14 -1.22 31.09 -36.45
N ALA A 15 -2.37 30.54 -36.87
CA ALA A 15 -3.13 29.57 -36.10
C ALA A 15 -2.34 28.26 -35.85
N SER A 16 -1.64 27.76 -36.88
CA SER A 16 -0.77 26.59 -36.74
C SER A 16 0.39 26.85 -35.78
N VAL A 17 1.01 28.04 -35.82
CA VAL A 17 2.08 28.41 -34.89
C VAL A 17 1.58 28.49 -33.45
N PHE A 18 0.37 29.02 -33.22
CA PHE A 18 -0.23 29.00 -31.88
C PHE A 18 -0.51 27.58 -31.39
N GLN A 19 -0.98 26.69 -32.26
CA GLN A 19 -1.23 25.30 -31.90
C GLN A 19 0.07 24.56 -31.55
N VAL A 20 1.14 24.77 -32.32
CA VAL A 20 2.46 24.18 -32.01
C VAL A 20 2.94 24.65 -30.63
N LYS A 21 2.88 25.95 -30.35
CA LYS A 21 3.28 26.49 -29.04
C LYS A 21 2.43 25.97 -27.89
N ALA A 22 1.12 25.83 -28.10
CA ALA A 22 0.23 25.26 -27.09
C ALA A 22 0.61 23.79 -26.80
N LEU A 23 0.87 22.99 -27.84
CA LEU A 23 1.31 21.61 -27.68
C LEU A 23 2.70 21.51 -27.05
N GLU A 24 3.64 22.41 -27.37
CA GLU A 24 4.95 22.47 -26.74
C GLU A 24 4.84 22.76 -25.24
N ASN A 25 3.98 23.70 -24.85
CA ASN A 25 3.70 23.98 -23.44
C ASN A 25 3.03 22.80 -22.75
N ASP A 26 2.04 22.17 -23.38
CA ASP A 26 1.37 20.98 -22.82
C ASP A 26 2.38 19.84 -22.58
N ILE A 27 3.35 19.67 -23.49
CA ILE A 27 4.45 18.71 -23.34
C ILE A 27 5.35 19.07 -22.16
N GLU A 28 5.73 20.34 -22.02
CA GLU A 28 6.57 20.82 -20.91
C GLU A 28 5.87 20.64 -19.56
N ASP A 29 4.59 21.01 -19.47
CA ASP A 29 3.77 20.85 -18.28
C ASP A 29 3.67 19.38 -17.88
N LEU A 30 3.37 18.48 -18.83
CA LEU A 30 3.33 17.04 -18.58
C LEU A 30 4.68 16.49 -18.11
N HIS A 31 5.79 16.91 -18.73
CA HIS A 31 7.12 16.49 -18.29
C HIS A 31 7.42 16.95 -16.85
N GLY A 32 7.01 18.17 -16.49
CA GLY A 32 7.12 18.68 -15.14
C GLY A 32 6.32 17.84 -14.13
N GLU A 33 5.06 17.53 -14.44
CA GLU A 33 4.21 16.67 -13.62
C GLU A 33 4.82 15.27 -13.41
N PHE A 34 5.31 14.64 -14.48
CA PHE A 34 5.94 13.31 -14.37
C PHE A 34 7.21 13.31 -13.52
N GLU A 35 8.03 14.36 -13.59
CA GLU A 35 9.23 14.44 -12.76
C GLU A 35 8.89 14.64 -11.28
N LEU A 36 7.86 15.43 -10.97
CA LEU A 36 7.36 15.59 -9.59
C LEU A 36 6.84 14.27 -9.03
N ASP A 37 5.99 13.57 -9.77
CA ASP A 37 5.47 12.25 -9.38
C ASP A 37 6.61 11.25 -9.14
N ARG A 38 7.61 11.25 -10.03
CA ARG A 38 8.81 10.41 -9.88
C ARG A 38 9.55 10.72 -8.59
N LEU A 39 9.76 11.99 -8.25
CA LEU A 39 10.43 12.39 -7.02
C LEU A 39 9.65 11.93 -5.78
N ASP A 40 8.32 12.08 -5.79
CA ASP A 40 7.45 11.65 -4.70
C ASP A 40 7.43 10.13 -4.52
N TYR A 41 7.44 9.37 -5.63
CA TYR A 41 7.58 7.91 -5.56
C TYR A 41 8.93 7.51 -4.96
N LEU A 42 10.02 8.14 -5.37
CA LEU A 42 11.34 7.88 -4.81
C LEU A 42 11.41 8.22 -3.31
N GLU A 43 10.77 9.30 -2.88
CA GLU A 43 10.68 9.66 -1.47
C GLU A 43 9.87 8.64 -0.65
N THR A 44 8.78 8.13 -1.22
CA THR A 44 7.97 7.07 -0.59
C THR A 44 8.79 5.81 -0.37
N ILE A 45 9.58 5.38 -1.37
CA ILE A 45 10.48 4.21 -1.25
C ILE A 45 11.50 4.44 -0.13
N ARG A 46 12.10 5.63 -0.05
CA ARG A 46 13.07 5.96 1.02
C ARG A 46 12.44 5.88 2.40
N LYS A 47 11.23 6.43 2.57
CA LYS A 47 10.50 6.37 3.85
C LYS A 47 10.13 4.94 4.21
N GLN A 48 9.68 4.13 3.25
CA GLN A 48 9.38 2.72 3.46
C GLN A 48 10.63 1.93 3.89
N ASP A 49 11.77 2.16 3.24
CA ASP A 49 13.05 1.52 3.62
C ASP A 49 13.49 1.90 5.05
N GLN A 50 13.33 3.17 5.42
CA GLN A 50 13.57 3.62 6.81
C GLN A 50 12.64 2.91 7.80
N GLN A 51 11.36 2.76 7.48
CA GLN A 51 10.39 2.08 8.33
C GLN A 51 10.71 0.58 8.47
N ILE A 52 11.11 -0.10 7.40
CA ILE A 52 11.55 -1.50 7.45
C ILE A 52 12.75 -1.65 8.37
N LYS A 53 13.75 -0.76 8.26
CA LYS A 53 14.94 -0.78 9.14
C LYS A 53 14.56 -0.57 10.61
N LEU A 54 13.66 0.35 10.91
CA LEU A 54 13.17 0.58 12.25
C LEU A 54 12.47 -0.66 12.82
N LEU A 55 11.56 -1.27 12.05
CA LEU A 55 10.85 -2.48 12.47
C LEU A 55 11.83 -3.64 12.71
N GLN A 56 12.82 -3.83 11.85
CA GLN A 56 13.86 -4.84 12.04
C GLN A 56 14.65 -4.59 13.34
N GLN A 57 15.05 -3.34 13.60
CA GLN A 57 15.74 -2.99 14.85
C GLN A 57 14.90 -3.25 16.09
N ILE A 58 13.60 -2.93 16.05
CA ILE A 58 12.67 -3.22 17.15
C ILE A 58 12.59 -4.73 17.36
N VAL A 59 12.41 -5.50 16.28
CA VAL A 59 12.35 -6.97 16.33
C VAL A 59 13.61 -7.55 16.98
N ASP A 60 14.79 -7.07 16.60
CA ASP A 60 16.07 -7.54 17.16
C ASP A 60 16.18 -7.23 18.66
N LYS A 61 15.56 -6.15 19.14
CA LYS A 61 15.52 -5.78 20.57
C LYS A 61 14.51 -6.59 21.37
N ILE A 62 13.34 -6.90 20.80
CA ILE A 62 12.29 -7.67 21.50
C ILE A 62 12.55 -9.18 21.48
N HIS A 63 13.21 -9.68 20.44
CA HIS A 63 13.50 -11.11 20.24
C HIS A 63 14.09 -11.79 21.49
N PRO A 64 15.13 -11.26 22.17
CA PRO A 64 15.67 -11.89 23.38
C PRO A 64 14.75 -11.82 24.60
N VAL A 65 13.74 -10.94 24.60
CA VAL A 65 12.76 -10.80 25.70
C VAL A 65 11.63 -11.82 25.57
N LEU A 66 11.45 -12.40 24.38
CA LEU A 66 10.38 -13.35 24.11
C LEU A 66 10.60 -14.66 24.87
N LYS A 67 9.53 -15.24 25.38
CA LYS A 67 9.60 -16.49 26.15
C LYS A 67 9.89 -17.68 25.22
N LYS A 68 10.74 -18.59 25.69
CA LYS A 68 11.17 -19.79 24.94
C LYS A 68 10.08 -20.85 24.77
N ASP A 69 8.94 -20.69 25.46
CA ASP A 69 7.79 -21.58 25.36
C ASP A 69 6.91 -21.28 24.14
N CYS A 70 7.15 -20.19 23.41
CA CYS A 70 6.38 -19.86 22.20
C CYS A 70 7.16 -20.16 20.90
N ASN A 71 6.44 -20.50 19.83
CA ASN A 71 7.02 -20.72 18.50
C ASN A 71 7.69 -19.47 17.91
N TYR A 72 7.19 -18.27 18.25
CA TYR A 72 7.76 -17.00 17.79
C TYR A 72 9.14 -16.69 18.39
N PHE A 73 9.61 -17.44 19.40
CA PHE A 73 10.99 -17.33 19.87
C PHE A 73 12.01 -17.63 18.75
N ASN A 74 11.64 -18.42 17.73
CA ASN A 74 12.46 -18.61 16.55
C ASN A 74 11.88 -17.83 15.37
N ILE A 75 12.10 -16.51 15.36
CA ILE A 75 11.59 -15.60 14.32
C ILE A 75 12.07 -16.03 12.93
N GLU A 76 13.29 -16.54 12.81
CA GLU A 76 13.83 -17.03 11.53
C GLU A 76 13.06 -18.24 11.00
N LYS A 77 12.54 -19.11 11.88
CA LYS A 77 11.64 -20.20 11.49
C LYS A 77 10.31 -19.64 11.00
N ILE A 78 9.71 -18.71 11.73
CA ILE A 78 8.45 -18.05 11.35
C ILE A 78 8.58 -17.39 9.97
N LYS A 79 9.68 -16.66 9.71
CA LYS A 79 9.95 -16.05 8.40
C LYS A 79 10.02 -17.06 7.24
N ARG A 80 10.59 -18.25 7.48
CA ARG A 80 10.67 -19.31 6.46
C ARG A 80 9.33 -19.98 6.19
N GLU A 81 8.46 -20.04 7.18
CA GLU A 81 7.11 -20.64 7.08
C GLU A 81 6.07 -19.62 6.60
N ALA A 82 6.39 -18.33 6.66
CA ALA A 82 5.53 -17.26 6.16
C ALA A 82 5.39 -17.32 4.64
N THR A 83 4.17 -17.07 4.17
CA THR A 83 3.86 -17.07 2.73
C THR A 83 3.22 -15.74 2.33
N TRP A 84 3.64 -15.17 1.20
CA TRP A 84 3.02 -13.97 0.65
C TRP A 84 1.69 -14.34 0.00
N ASN A 85 0.61 -13.66 0.42
CA ASN A 85 -0.70 -13.79 -0.19
C ASN A 85 -0.94 -12.56 -1.08
N GLU A 86 -0.85 -12.77 -2.40
CA GLU A 86 -1.06 -11.70 -3.40
C GLU A 86 -2.48 -11.13 -3.36
N ASP A 87 -3.49 -11.99 -3.19
CA ASP A 87 -4.91 -11.58 -3.20
C ASP A 87 -5.23 -10.62 -2.06
N GLN A 88 -4.57 -10.82 -0.91
CA GLN A 88 -4.75 -10.00 0.28
C GLN A 88 -3.67 -8.93 0.47
N GLY A 89 -2.62 -8.94 -0.36
CA GLY A 89 -1.46 -8.06 -0.23
C GLY A 89 -0.78 -8.14 1.14
N LYS A 90 -0.73 -9.32 1.77
CA LYS A 90 -0.14 -9.49 3.11
C LYS A 90 0.56 -10.83 3.30
N TRP A 91 1.47 -10.87 4.27
CA TRP A 91 2.10 -12.11 4.73
C TRP A 91 1.11 -12.93 5.59
N THR A 92 0.99 -14.21 5.27
CA THR A 92 0.31 -15.20 6.11
C THR A 92 1.35 -15.82 7.03
N LEU A 93 1.22 -15.60 8.33
CA LEU A 93 2.13 -16.12 9.36
C LEU A 93 1.56 -17.39 10.00
N PRO A 94 2.41 -18.30 10.52
CA PRO A 94 1.98 -19.41 11.36
C PRO A 94 1.25 -18.94 12.63
N ASP A 95 0.27 -19.72 13.07
CA ASP A 95 -0.48 -19.46 14.31
C ASP A 95 0.45 -19.41 15.53
N LEU A 96 0.12 -18.56 16.51
CA LEU A 96 0.83 -18.49 17.78
C LEU A 96 0.51 -19.73 18.63
N THR A 97 1.56 -20.45 19.04
CA THR A 97 1.47 -21.62 19.91
C THR A 97 2.36 -21.44 21.12
N ILE A 98 1.83 -21.69 22.32
CA ILE A 98 2.57 -21.66 23.59
C ILE A 98 2.58 -23.06 24.19
N LEU A 99 3.77 -23.60 24.42
CA LEU A 99 3.97 -24.90 25.08
C LEU A 99 3.97 -24.70 26.61
N ARG A 100 2.87 -25.05 27.28
CA ARG A 100 2.88 -25.13 28.74
C ARG A 100 3.36 -26.50 29.20
N THR A 101 4.49 -26.53 29.91
CA THR A 101 4.92 -27.72 30.65
C THR A 101 4.17 -27.77 31.98
N THR A 102 3.16 -28.64 32.10
CA THR A 102 2.59 -29.00 33.40
C THR A 102 3.40 -30.16 33.97
N LEU A 103 4.03 -29.96 35.13
CA LEU A 103 4.62 -31.07 35.88
C LEU A 103 3.49 -32.01 36.34
N PRO A 104 3.65 -33.34 36.26
CA PRO A 104 2.73 -34.26 36.91
C PRO A 104 2.72 -33.94 38.40
N ASN A 105 1.57 -33.58 38.96
CA ASN A 105 1.41 -33.47 40.41
C ASN A 105 1.95 -34.76 41.05
N ALA A 106 2.93 -34.62 41.94
CA ALA A 106 3.42 -35.72 42.77
C ALA A 106 2.36 -36.06 43.83
N THR A 107 1.23 -36.62 43.39
CA THR A 107 0.32 -37.35 44.25
C THR A 107 0.86 -38.78 44.35
N PRO A 108 1.29 -39.25 45.53
CA PRO A 108 1.71 -40.63 45.67
C PRO A 108 0.48 -41.54 45.48
N GLY A 109 0.40 -42.26 44.36
CA GLY A 109 -0.43 -43.46 44.29
C GLY A 109 -1.36 -43.69 43.10
N ILE A 110 -1.24 -43.01 41.95
CA ILE A 110 -2.01 -43.44 40.77
C ILE A 110 -1.14 -43.38 39.50
N SER A 111 -0.77 -44.56 39.00
CA SER A 111 -0.15 -44.77 37.70
C SER A 111 -1.18 -44.50 36.60
N PHE A 112 -1.15 -43.31 36.00
CA PHE A 112 -1.77 -43.05 34.71
C PHE A 112 -0.76 -43.30 33.58
N PRO A 113 -1.17 -43.86 32.44
CA PRO A 113 -0.27 -44.07 31.31
C PRO A 113 0.23 -42.71 30.80
N ILE A 114 1.55 -42.53 30.87
CA ILE A 114 2.27 -41.36 30.37
C ILE A 114 2.03 -41.28 28.86
N THR A 115 1.10 -40.42 28.45
CA THR A 115 1.07 -39.90 27.09
C THR A 115 1.81 -38.56 27.13
N SER A 116 3.04 -38.56 26.65
CA SER A 116 3.84 -37.35 26.43
C SER A 116 3.22 -36.54 25.28
N GLY A 117 2.13 -35.83 25.58
CA GLY A 117 1.49 -34.89 24.66
C GLY A 117 1.30 -33.58 25.40
N GLY A 118 2.24 -32.64 25.24
CA GLY A 118 2.03 -31.27 25.70
C GLY A 118 0.78 -30.70 25.03
N LEU A 119 -0.12 -30.10 25.82
CA LEU A 119 -1.26 -29.34 25.30
C LEU A 119 -0.71 -28.13 24.53
N VAL A 120 -0.81 -28.18 23.20
CA VAL A 120 -0.55 -27.02 22.33
C VAL A 120 -1.83 -26.18 22.34
N GLU A 121 -1.82 -25.08 23.09
CA GLU A 121 -2.91 -24.09 23.06
C GLU A 121 -2.65 -23.15 21.88
N THR A 122 -3.35 -23.37 20.76
CA THR A 122 -3.34 -22.50 19.58
C THR A 122 -4.23 -21.29 19.85
N PHE A 123 -3.64 -20.10 19.92
CA PHE A 123 -4.40 -18.86 20.06
C PHE A 123 -4.74 -18.34 18.67
N HIS A 124 -6.02 -18.42 18.30
CA HIS A 124 -6.55 -17.83 17.07
C HIS A 124 -7.06 -16.43 17.43
N ASP A 125 -6.21 -15.41 17.33
CA ASP A 125 -6.59 -14.03 17.64
C ASP A 125 -7.14 -13.35 16.37
N GLN A 126 -8.45 -13.10 16.38
CA GLN A 126 -9.20 -12.54 15.27
C GLN A 126 -9.00 -11.01 15.22
N GLN A 127 -7.77 -10.56 14.93
CA GLN A 127 -7.48 -9.13 14.83
C GLN A 127 -7.84 -8.59 13.44
N HIS A 128 -9.05 -8.03 13.34
CA HIS A 128 -9.47 -7.17 12.23
C HIS A 128 -8.72 -5.83 12.36
N MET A 129 -7.58 -5.68 11.67
CA MET A 129 -6.83 -4.42 11.61
C MET A 129 -6.99 -3.77 10.24
N GLU A 130 -7.79 -2.71 10.21
CA GLU A 130 -8.27 -1.94 9.06
C GLU A 130 -7.21 -0.91 8.62
N THR A 131 -6.11 -1.37 8.00
CA THR A 131 -5.04 -0.49 7.48
C THR A 131 -5.21 -0.11 6.01
N ALA A 132 -6.06 -0.82 5.27
CA ALA A 132 -6.35 -0.53 3.85
C ALA A 132 -7.08 0.81 3.67
N ASP A 133 -7.85 1.23 4.67
CA ASP A 133 -8.67 2.44 4.63
C ASP A 133 -7.84 3.73 4.66
N ASP A 134 -6.70 3.73 5.35
CA ASP A 134 -5.88 4.94 5.48
C ASP A 134 -5.07 5.24 4.23
N LEU A 135 -4.59 4.22 3.49
CA LEU A 135 -3.99 4.42 2.17
C LEU A 135 -5.02 4.94 1.14
N SER A 136 -6.26 4.48 1.25
CA SER A 136 -7.37 4.90 0.38
C SER A 136 -7.73 6.37 0.64
N LYS A 137 -7.78 6.78 1.91
CA LYS A 137 -8.01 8.18 2.32
C LYS A 137 -6.86 9.10 1.91
N LEU A 138 -5.60 8.66 2.04
CA LEU A 138 -4.43 9.42 1.60
C LEU A 138 -4.41 9.64 0.08
N ARG A 139 -4.74 8.60 -0.71
CA ARG A 139 -4.91 8.75 -2.17
C ARG A 139 -6.03 9.73 -2.52
N GLN A 140 -7.15 9.67 -1.80
CA GLN A 140 -8.28 10.58 -2.01
C GLN A 140 -7.89 12.04 -1.73
N VAL A 141 -7.11 12.28 -0.68
CA VAL A 141 -6.62 13.64 -0.31
C VAL A 141 -5.66 14.19 -1.35
N SER A 142 -4.71 13.39 -1.84
CA SER A 142 -3.79 13.83 -2.90
C SER A 142 -4.51 14.17 -4.21
N ILE A 143 -5.49 13.35 -4.61
CA ILE A 143 -6.30 13.61 -5.81
C ILE A 143 -7.12 14.90 -5.66
N LEU A 144 -7.71 15.15 -4.48
CA LEU A 144 -8.49 16.35 -4.21
C LEU A 144 -7.62 17.63 -4.20
N HIS A 145 -6.41 17.55 -3.67
CA HIS A 145 -5.46 18.66 -3.67
C HIS A 145 -5.05 19.05 -5.11
N CYS A 146 -4.82 18.05 -5.96
CA CYS A 146 -4.51 18.24 -7.38
C CYS A 146 -5.69 18.88 -8.14
N GLN A 147 -6.95 18.51 -7.82
CA GLN A 147 -8.14 19.13 -8.41
C GLN A 147 -8.37 20.59 -8.01
N THR A 148 -7.81 21.02 -6.89
CA THR A 148 -7.94 22.40 -6.39
C THR A 148 -6.91 23.34 -7.04
N ALA A 149 -5.80 22.79 -7.56
CA ALA A 149 -4.72 23.51 -8.23
C ALA A 149 -4.96 23.75 -9.74
N LEU A 150 -5.98 23.11 -10.34
CA LEU A 150 -6.33 23.27 -11.76
C LEU A 150 -7.12 24.56 -12.06
N HIS A 151 -6.77 25.21 -13.17
CA HIS A 151 -7.42 26.42 -13.69
C HIS A 151 -8.93 26.20 -13.95
N PRO A 152 -9.82 27.19 -13.64
CA PRO A 152 -11.29 27.02 -13.66
C PRO A 152 -11.90 26.57 -14.99
N SER A 153 -11.19 26.67 -16.12
CA SER A 153 -11.65 26.21 -17.43
C SER A 153 -11.71 24.68 -17.61
N GLN A 154 -11.06 23.90 -16.73
CA GLN A 154 -11.03 22.43 -16.82
C GLN A 154 -12.11 21.73 -15.96
N ARG A 155 -12.88 22.47 -15.14
CA ARG A 155 -13.87 21.89 -14.21
C ARG A 155 -15.12 21.28 -14.86
N GLN A 156 -15.39 21.57 -16.13
CA GLN A 156 -16.73 21.35 -16.69
C GLN A 156 -16.95 20.02 -17.41
N MET A 157 -15.91 19.16 -17.56
CA MET A 157 -16.05 17.90 -18.31
C MET A 157 -16.04 16.59 -17.49
N ARG A 158 -16.01 16.62 -16.15
CA ARG A 158 -16.02 15.39 -15.33
C ARG A 158 -17.01 15.40 -14.18
N ILE A 159 -18.26 15.75 -14.47
CA ILE A 159 -19.41 15.42 -13.61
C ILE A 159 -20.37 14.50 -14.37
N ASN A 160 -19.93 13.29 -14.74
CA ASN A 160 -20.85 12.16 -14.85
C ASN A 160 -20.11 10.82 -14.87
N THR A 161 -19.74 10.32 -13.69
CA THR A 161 -19.45 8.89 -13.52
C THR A 161 -20.07 8.40 -12.22
N ASN A 162 -21.39 8.58 -12.09
CA ASN A 162 -22.21 7.75 -11.20
C ASN A 162 -23.69 7.90 -11.52
N SER A 163 -24.14 7.21 -12.57
CA SER A 163 -25.52 6.74 -12.60
C SER A 163 -25.61 5.47 -13.43
N SER A 164 -25.30 4.35 -12.79
CA SER A 164 -25.94 3.09 -13.12
C SER A 164 -27.42 3.23 -12.81
N LYS A 165 -28.25 3.47 -13.83
CA LYS A 165 -29.67 3.10 -13.82
C LYS A 165 -30.00 2.44 -15.15
N ILE A 166 -29.84 1.10 -15.14
CA ILE A 166 -30.62 0.18 -15.96
C ILE A 166 -32.10 0.47 -15.68
N PHE A 167 -32.90 0.74 -16.71
CA PHE A 167 -34.30 0.33 -16.79
C PHE A 167 -34.65 0.17 -18.27
N PHE A 168 -35.45 -0.86 -18.56
CA PHE A 168 -35.85 -1.39 -19.87
C PHE A 168 -36.40 -0.34 -20.83
#